data_AF-A0A2I0NUC6-F1
#
_entry.id   AF-A0A2I0NUC6-F1
#
_cell.length_a   1.000
_cell.length_b   1.000
_cell.length_c   1.000
_cell.angle_alpha   90.00
_cell.angle_beta   90.00
_cell.angle_gamma   90.00
#
_symmetry.space_group_name_H-M   'P 1'
#
loop_
_entity.id
_entity.type
_entity.pdbx_description
1 polymer ?
#
loop_
_entity_poly.entity_id
_entity_poly.type
_entity_poly.pdbx_seq_one_letter_code
_entity_poly.pdbx_strand_id
1 'polypeptide(L)'
;ETGYSAYGKINFKPVVEYEGDCYARCAVRAKELFTSIDIIEQCARKIPDGPVDMKVTGAPNGEFIARAEQPRGEVIHYIKGNGTKHLLRHRVRTPTFTNIPPLVTLLKGCDLADVPVIVLSIDPCIGCAER
;
A
#
# COMPACT_ATOMS: atom_id res chain seq x y z
N GLU A 1 1.22 -14.66 -0.25
CA GLU A 1 0.37 -13.45 -0.07
C GLU A 1 -0.48 -13.64 1.18
N THR A 2 -0.66 -12.60 2.00
CA THR A 2 -1.42 -12.70 3.27
C THR A 2 -2.91 -12.96 3.07
N GLY A 3 -3.39 -12.98 1.81
CA GLY A 3 -4.78 -13.33 1.46
C GLY A 3 -5.82 -12.43 2.13
N TYR A 4 -5.42 -11.24 2.57
CA TYR A 4 -6.27 -10.34 3.36
C TYR A 4 -7.54 -9.98 2.58
N SER A 5 -8.63 -9.71 3.31
CA SER A 5 -9.94 -9.46 2.70
C SER A 5 -10.36 -10.60 1.76
N ALA A 6 -10.60 -10.31 0.47
CA ALA A 6 -11.00 -11.29 -0.53
C ALA A 6 -9.87 -11.75 -1.45
N TYR A 7 -8.63 -11.24 -1.30
CA TYR A 7 -7.53 -11.53 -2.22
C TYR A 7 -7.20 -13.03 -2.30
N GLY A 8 -7.42 -13.81 -1.23
CA GLY A 8 -7.27 -15.27 -1.27
C GLY A 8 -8.29 -16.02 -2.14
N LYS A 9 -9.31 -15.34 -2.70
CA LYS A 9 -10.35 -15.91 -3.58
C LYS A 9 -10.21 -15.44 -5.04
N ILE A 10 -9.19 -14.64 -5.33
CA ILE A 10 -8.93 -14.01 -6.62
C ILE A 10 -7.65 -14.62 -7.18
N ASN A 11 -7.61 -14.86 -8.49
CA ASN A 11 -6.42 -15.39 -9.13
C ASN A 11 -5.73 -14.26 -9.89
N PHE A 12 -4.55 -13.85 -9.44
CA PHE A 12 -3.73 -12.89 -10.16
C PHE A 12 -2.26 -13.21 -9.92
N LYS A 13 -1.38 -12.59 -10.70
CA LYS A 13 0.06 -12.71 -10.51
C LYS A 13 0.64 -11.31 -10.30
N PRO A 14 1.49 -11.13 -9.27
CA PRO A 14 2.25 -9.89 -9.13
C PRO A 14 3.09 -9.61 -10.36
N VAL A 15 3.14 -8.34 -10.77
CA VAL A 15 4.02 -7.89 -11.84
C VAL A 15 5.41 -7.66 -11.26
N VAL A 16 6.45 -8.13 -11.95
CA VAL A 16 7.84 -7.97 -11.54
C VAL A 16 8.68 -7.57 -12.74
N GLU A 17 9.56 -6.59 -12.55
CA GLU A 17 10.66 -6.22 -13.45
C GLU A 17 11.98 -6.34 -12.69
N TYR A 18 13.10 -6.50 -13.38
CA TYR A 18 14.38 -6.89 -12.76
C TYR A 18 15.48 -5.82 -12.86
N GLU A 19 15.28 -4.80 -13.68
CA GLU A 19 16.27 -3.79 -14.03
C GLU A 19 16.48 -2.79 -12.89
N GLY A 20 15.49 -2.61 -12.01
CA GLY A 20 15.60 -1.79 -10.79
C GLY A 20 15.69 -0.28 -11.03
N ASP A 21 15.59 0.17 -12.29
CA ASP A 21 15.65 1.57 -12.68
C ASP A 21 14.27 2.27 -12.62
N CYS A 22 14.22 3.54 -12.98
CA CYS A 22 12.98 4.32 -13.01
C CYS A 22 11.99 3.78 -14.07
N TYR A 23 12.51 3.22 -15.17
CA TYR A 23 11.68 2.68 -16.25
C TYR A 23 10.98 1.40 -15.79
N ALA A 24 11.70 0.46 -15.18
CA ALA A 24 11.15 -0.75 -14.56
C ALA A 24 10.07 -0.41 -13.54
N ARG A 25 10.30 0.58 -12.66
CA ARG A 25 9.26 1.05 -11.73
C ARG A 25 8.01 1.57 -12.43
N CYS A 26 8.16 2.30 -13.54
CA CYS A 26 7.05 2.79 -14.34
C CYS A 26 6.31 1.64 -15.05
N ALA A 27 7.07 0.70 -15.63
CA ALA A 27 6.54 -0.46 -16.34
C ALA A 27 5.75 -1.38 -15.40
N VAL A 28 6.23 -1.63 -14.18
CA VAL A 28 5.48 -2.37 -13.15
C VAL A 28 4.12 -1.71 -12.92
N ARG A 29 4.08 -0.40 -12.63
CA ARG A 29 2.82 0.31 -12.36
C ARG A 29 1.86 0.27 -13.54
N ALA A 30 2.36 0.46 -14.77
CA ALA A 30 1.53 0.40 -15.96
C ALA A 30 0.92 -1.00 -16.16
N LYS A 31 1.69 -2.05 -15.91
CA LYS A 31 1.24 -3.45 -16.00
C LYS A 31 0.27 -3.80 -14.85
N GLU A 32 0.51 -3.29 -13.64
CA GLU A 32 -0.38 -3.46 -12.48
C GLU A 32 -1.78 -2.86 -12.71
N LEU A 33 -1.92 -1.81 -13.54
CA LEU A 33 -3.23 -1.29 -13.92
C LEU A 33 -4.07 -2.35 -14.64
N PHE A 34 -3.49 -3.07 -15.59
CA PHE A 34 -4.19 -4.13 -16.31
C PHE A 34 -4.53 -5.30 -15.38
N THR A 35 -3.61 -5.70 -14.49
CA THR A 35 -3.88 -6.69 -13.45
C THR A 35 -5.00 -6.23 -12.50
N SER A 36 -5.04 -4.94 -12.16
CA SER A 36 -6.09 -4.38 -11.30
C SER A 36 -7.47 -4.44 -11.97
N ILE A 37 -7.54 -4.15 -13.28
CA ILE A 37 -8.78 -4.29 -14.06
C ILE A 37 -9.28 -5.74 -14.02
N ASP A 38 -8.39 -6.72 -14.25
CA ASP A 38 -8.74 -8.13 -14.17
C ASP A 38 -9.25 -8.54 -12.78
N ILE A 39 -8.58 -8.08 -11.71
CA ILE A 39 -9.04 -8.28 -10.33
C ILE A 39 -10.45 -7.72 -10.13
N ILE A 40 -10.72 -6.50 -10.61
CA ILE A 40 -12.05 -5.86 -10.50
C ILE A 40 -13.12 -6.68 -11.24
N GLU A 41 -12.83 -7.15 -12.45
CA GLU A 41 -13.75 -8.01 -13.21
C GLU A 41 -14.03 -9.34 -12.50
N GLN A 42 -12.99 -9.99 -11.96
CA GLN A 42 -13.13 -11.22 -11.19
C GLN A 42 -13.99 -11.00 -9.94
N CYS A 43 -13.77 -9.90 -9.21
CA CYS A 43 -14.58 -9.52 -8.06
C CYS A 43 -16.04 -9.32 -8.48
N ALA A 44 -16.30 -8.54 -9.54
CA ALA A 44 -17.65 -8.25 -10.02
C ALA A 44 -18.45 -9.51 -10.37
N ARG A 45 -17.79 -10.53 -10.95
CA ARG A 45 -18.43 -11.82 -11.27
C ARG A 45 -18.67 -12.72 -10.04
N LYS A 46 -17.94 -12.50 -8.94
CA LYS A 46 -17.94 -13.35 -7.74
C LYS A 46 -18.55 -12.65 -6.51
N ILE A 47 -19.24 -11.53 -6.69
CA ILE A 47 -19.87 -10.80 -5.57
C ILE A 47 -20.91 -11.73 -4.92
N PRO A 48 -20.73 -12.09 -3.63
CA PRO A 48 -21.76 -12.84 -2.92
C PRO A 48 -22.90 -11.93 -2.50
N ASP A 49 -24.11 -12.46 -2.46
CA ASP A 49 -25.24 -11.79 -1.82
C ASP A 49 -25.05 -11.73 -0.29
N GLY A 50 -25.64 -10.72 0.35
CA GLY A 50 -25.62 -10.56 1.80
C GLY A 50 -25.48 -9.11 2.25
N PRO A 51 -25.44 -8.87 3.58
CA PRO A 51 -25.19 -7.55 4.13
C PRO A 51 -23.76 -7.09 3.78
N VAL A 52 -23.63 -5.83 3.36
CA VAL A 52 -22.34 -5.20 3.00
C VAL A 52 -21.70 -4.45 4.17
N ASP A 53 -22.42 -4.29 5.27
CA ASP A 53 -21.99 -3.59 6.46
C ASP A 53 -22.11 -4.47 7.72
N MET A 54 -21.25 -4.17 8.69
CA MET A 54 -21.33 -4.74 10.02
C MET A 54 -21.14 -3.61 11.02
N LYS A 55 -22.09 -3.49 11.97
CA LYS A 55 -21.98 -2.51 13.04
C LYS A 55 -20.83 -2.91 13.97
N VAL A 56 -19.77 -2.10 14.00
CA VAL A 56 -18.66 -2.30 14.94
C VAL A 56 -19.13 -1.95 16.36
N THR A 57 -19.11 -2.92 17.26
CA THR A 57 -19.51 -2.77 18.67
C THR A 57 -18.35 -3.06 19.61
N GLY A 58 -18.31 -2.38 20.76
CA GLY A 58 -17.33 -2.59 21.81
C GLY A 58 -16.19 -1.58 21.82
N ALA A 59 -15.33 -1.69 22.84
CA ALA A 59 -14.15 -0.87 23.00
C ALA A 59 -12.91 -1.78 23.02
N PRO A 60 -12.03 -1.71 22.01
CA PRO A 60 -10.87 -2.59 21.96
C PRO A 60 -9.96 -2.35 23.16
N ASN A 61 -9.46 -3.43 23.74
CA ASN A 61 -8.46 -3.42 24.80
C ASN A 61 -7.28 -4.29 24.36
N GLY A 62 -6.08 -3.70 24.27
CA GLY A 62 -4.88 -4.38 23.78
C GLY A 62 -4.28 -3.74 22.52
N GLU A 63 -3.34 -4.44 21.90
CA GLU A 63 -2.55 -3.97 20.76
C GLU A 63 -2.78 -4.85 19.53
N PHE A 64 -2.85 -4.24 18.36
CA PHE A 64 -3.01 -4.94 17.09
C PHE A 64 -2.23 -4.26 15.97
N ILE A 65 -1.68 -5.07 15.06
CA ILE A 65 -0.99 -4.62 13.85
C ILE A 65 -1.68 -5.21 12.63
N ALA A 66 -2.08 -4.33 11.71
CA ALA A 66 -2.55 -4.69 10.38
C ALA A 66 -1.58 -4.18 9.32
N ARG A 67 -1.41 -4.96 8.26
CA ARG A 67 -0.60 -4.62 7.09
C ARG A 67 -1.48 -4.75 5.85
N ALA A 68 -1.32 -3.85 4.90
CA ALA A 68 -1.98 -3.94 3.60
C ALA A 68 -1.05 -3.43 2.50
N GLU A 69 -1.27 -3.88 1.27
CA GLU A 69 -0.54 -3.39 0.11
C GLU A 69 -1.28 -2.18 -0.47
N GLN A 70 -0.64 -1.02 -0.46
CA GLN A 70 -1.12 0.17 -1.16
C GLN A 70 -0.37 0.30 -2.50
N PRO A 71 -0.85 1.12 -3.45
CA PRO A 71 -0.19 1.29 -4.76
C PRO A 71 1.27 1.79 -4.71
N ARG A 72 1.76 2.20 -3.54
CA ARG A 72 3.12 2.72 -3.31
C ARG A 72 3.98 1.77 -2.49
N GLY A 73 3.44 0.63 -2.07
CA GLY A 73 4.06 -0.30 -1.16
C GLY A 73 3.21 -0.59 0.08
N GLU A 74 3.86 -1.23 1.04
CA GLU A 74 3.27 -1.63 2.31
C GLU A 74 2.86 -0.46 3.23
N VAL A 75 1.60 -0.46 3.64
CA VAL A 75 1.10 0.33 4.78
C VAL A 75 0.97 -0.54 6.02
N ILE A 76 1.35 0.02 7.18
CA ILE A 76 1.20 -0.63 8.48
C ILE A 76 0.36 0.25 9.40
N HIS A 77 -0.68 -0.32 9.99
CA HIS A 77 -1.46 0.31 11.05
C HIS A 77 -1.20 -0.42 12.36
N TYR A 78 -0.64 0.30 13.32
CA TYR A 78 -0.54 -0.14 14.72
C TYR A 78 -1.60 0.60 15.54
N ILE A 79 -2.40 -0.15 16.29
CA ILE A 79 -3.48 0.38 17.11
C ILE A 79 -3.34 -0.18 18.53
N LYS A 80 -3.52 0.70 19.53
CA LYS A 80 -3.62 0.34 20.94
C LYS A 80 -4.92 0.89 21.52
N GLY A 81 -5.74 0.00 22.04
CA GLY A 81 -6.98 0.31 22.75
C GLY A 81 -6.82 0.14 24.26
N ASN A 82 -7.62 0.88 25.03
CA ASN A 82 -7.65 0.85 26.50
C ASN A 82 -9.04 0.50 27.07
N GLY A 83 -9.93 -0.08 26.26
CA GLY A 83 -11.31 -0.38 26.66
C GLY A 83 -12.24 0.84 26.74
N THR A 84 -11.79 2.03 26.31
CA THR A 84 -12.66 3.22 26.18
C THR A 84 -13.05 3.48 24.72
N LYS A 85 -13.91 4.48 24.49
CA LYS A 85 -14.30 4.94 23.14
C LYS A 85 -13.11 5.47 22.33
N HIS A 86 -12.05 5.93 22.99
CA HIS A 86 -10.90 6.55 22.35
C HIS A 86 -9.71 5.59 22.33
N LEU A 87 -9.06 5.47 21.18
CA LEU A 87 -7.82 4.71 21.05
C LEU A 87 -6.73 5.41 21.86
N LEU A 88 -5.92 4.63 22.57
CA LEU A 88 -4.76 5.14 23.28
C LEU A 88 -3.66 5.54 22.31
N ARG A 89 -3.49 4.78 21.22
CA ARG A 89 -2.53 5.08 20.17
C ARG A 89 -3.00 4.55 18.83
N HIS A 90 -2.83 5.37 17.80
CA HIS A 90 -2.89 4.95 16.40
C HIS A 90 -1.62 5.44 15.72
N ARG A 91 -0.80 4.50 15.25
CA ARG A 91 0.41 4.82 14.49
C ARG A 91 0.24 4.23 13.10
N VAL A 92 0.37 5.09 12.09
CA VAL A 92 0.37 4.69 10.69
C VAL A 92 1.80 4.82 10.18
N ARG A 93 2.31 3.78 9.55
CA ARG A 93 3.53 3.84 8.72
C ARG A 93 3.08 3.69 7.29
N THR A 94 3.18 4.78 6.54
CA THR A 94 2.86 4.83 5.12
C THR A 94 4.06 4.33 4.30
N PRO A 95 3.83 3.79 3.10
CA PRO A 95 4.92 3.30 2.24
C PRO A 95 5.87 4.43 1.83
N THR A 96 5.33 5.60 1.49
CA THR A 96 6.12 6.77 1.09
C THR A 96 7.19 7.13 2.10
N PHE A 97 6.89 7.07 3.41
CA PHE A 97 7.87 7.38 4.46
C PHE A 97 9.10 6.47 4.42
N THR A 98 8.96 5.23 3.95
CA THR A 98 10.08 4.28 3.80
C THR A 98 10.74 4.37 2.43
N ASN A 99 10.01 4.81 1.41
CA ASN A 99 10.57 4.99 0.08
C ASN A 99 11.45 6.26 -0.03
N ILE A 100 11.31 7.23 0.89
CA ILE A 100 12.09 8.47 0.89
C ILE A 100 13.57 8.26 1.28
N PRO A 101 13.94 7.60 2.41
CA PRO A 101 15.34 7.45 2.79
C PRO A 101 16.25 6.82 1.72
N PRO A 102 15.82 5.80 0.94
CA PRO A 102 16.58 5.27 -0.18
C PRO A 102 16.93 6.30 -1.27
N LEU A 103 16.18 7.41 -1.40
CA LEU A 103 16.50 8.47 -2.35
C LEU A 103 17.88 9.07 -2.11
N VAL A 104 18.37 9.07 -0.86
CA VAL A 104 19.74 9.53 -0.54
C VAL A 104 20.79 8.70 -1.27
N THR A 105 20.54 7.42 -1.53
CA THR A 105 21.43 6.57 -2.31
C THR A 105 21.15 6.71 -3.80
N LEU A 106 19.88 6.75 -4.22
CA LEU A 106 19.49 6.84 -5.64
C LEU A 106 19.93 8.15 -6.31
N LEU A 107 19.99 9.25 -5.56
CA LEU A 107 20.36 10.57 -6.08
C LEU A 107 21.88 10.82 -6.07
N LYS A 108 22.70 9.88 -5.55
CA LYS A 108 24.16 10.06 -5.53
C LYS A 108 24.72 9.92 -6.94
N GLY A 109 25.37 10.98 -7.40
CA GLY A 109 26.08 10.98 -8.68
C GLY A 109 25.18 11.05 -9.91
N CYS A 110 23.88 11.31 -9.76
CA CYS A 110 23.00 11.62 -10.88
C CYS A 110 23.14 13.09 -11.30
N ASP A 111 22.74 13.40 -12.53
CA ASP A 111 22.65 14.78 -12.96
C ASP A 111 21.43 15.48 -12.33
N LEU A 112 21.49 16.82 -12.24
CA LEU A 112 20.36 17.60 -11.72
C LEU A 112 19.07 17.37 -12.54
N ALA A 113 19.21 17.10 -13.83
CA ALA A 113 18.11 16.80 -14.73
C ALA A 113 17.41 15.46 -14.43
N ASP A 114 18.09 14.51 -13.78
CA ASP A 114 17.55 13.19 -13.43
C ASP A 114 16.74 13.20 -12.13
N VAL A 115 17.00 14.20 -11.26
CA VAL A 115 16.38 14.31 -9.94
C VAL A 115 14.85 14.20 -9.99
N PRO A 116 14.13 14.91 -10.87
CA PRO A 116 12.67 14.79 -10.95
C PRO A 116 12.22 13.37 -11.29
N VAL A 117 12.89 12.70 -12.23
CA VAL A 117 12.51 11.34 -12.66
C VAL A 117 12.75 10.34 -11.53
N ILE A 118 13.89 10.42 -10.84
CA ILE A 118 14.22 9.55 -9.72
C ILE A 118 13.22 9.74 -8.58
N VAL A 119 12.94 10.99 -8.18
CA VAL A 119 12.02 11.30 -7.09
C VAL A 119 10.58 10.92 -7.44
N LEU A 120 10.10 11.24 -8.64
CA LEU A 120 8.72 10.91 -9.04
C LEU A 120 8.52 9.42 -9.25
N SER A 121 9.58 8.66 -9.57
CA SER A 121 9.49 7.21 -9.74
C SER A 121 9.11 6.45 -8.46
N ILE A 122 9.21 7.06 -7.27
CA ILE A 122 8.70 6.45 -6.02
C ILE A 122 7.26 6.89 -5.66
N ASP A 123 6.64 7.75 -6.48
CA ASP A 123 5.32 8.36 -6.29
C ASP A 123 5.12 8.94 -4.86
N PRO A 124 5.88 9.98 -4.49
CA PRO A 124 5.85 10.51 -3.14
C PRO A 124 4.57 11.29 -2.88
N CYS A 125 3.77 10.83 -1.92
CA CYS A 125 2.64 11.57 -1.39
C CYS A 125 3.05 12.36 -0.14
N ILE A 126 3.05 13.69 -0.23
CA ILE A 126 3.42 14.58 0.89
C ILE A 126 2.52 14.36 2.10
N GLY A 127 1.20 14.23 1.89
CA GLY A 127 0.26 13.96 2.99
C GLY A 127 0.47 12.60 3.67
N CYS A 128 1.14 11.65 3.02
CA CYS A 128 1.55 10.40 3.66
C CYS A 128 2.76 10.57 4.58
N ALA A 129 3.57 11.61 4.39
CA ALA A 129 4.78 11.88 5.16
C ALA A 129 4.53 12.70 6.44
N GLU A 130 3.37 13.33 6.58
CA GLU A 130 3.02 14.23 7.71
C GLU A 130 2.38 13.52 8.92
N ARG A 131 2.46 12.18 9.01
CA ARG A 131 1.74 11.34 10.01
C ARG A 131 2.59 10.81 11.17
#